data_AF-A0A0F9BQM9-F1
#
_entry.id   AF-A0A0F9BQM9-F1
#
_cell.length_a   1.000
_cell.length_b   1.000
_cell.length_c   1.000
_cell.angle_alpha   90.00
_cell.angle_beta   90.00
_cell.angle_gamma   90.00
#
_symmetry.space_group_name_H-M   'P 1'
#
loop_
_entity.id
_entity.type
_entity.pdbx_description
1 polymer ?
#
loop_
_entity_poly.entity_id
_entity_poly.type
_entity_poly.pdbx_seq_one_letter_code
_entity_poly.pdbx_strand_id
1 'polypeptide(L)'
;PPHDLLNFKILTFLPFGSWAFDPANGLWGFLQLTDVPAGPNDKFSIWMASPNAKTIKDVVIKFNANAGVEDAPDRGNYWEYTIPGMQIAGKLRDQELKDKETGSFWKALKNADIDDVKRGDLATFAGRNNPQNASEVKDFITDTIKFLGKDRGGWPSATFEWSRSDMILVRNNEAGTPVMSNICGHTIEVSSVAGNATICVDNLIMIKEGALTGKYYYKVVLEDDEGYLSNSSEPSLPIRVDKKDAVLTNIYVPNTNELKRIKNKRIYRIGGISTEWLHVGDMLPNKTTFYDNVPERNLGLILPDDAYGPPKAKVMKRIGNNMYYGNVEDRFQKKIPYRLYKSEAFIAFRVSDFSCIDIPETKGSGITGIAEYYGHIAVWTSDSLWTTTQALNTPVFRSHRGCVAKRSIAVSDYGLIWLS
;
A
#
# COMPACT_ATOMS: atom_id res chain seq x y z
N PRO A 1 -48.36 30.39 -0.69
CA PRO A 1 -47.59 30.48 -1.96
C PRO A 1 -47.53 29.09 -2.62
N PRO A 2 -47.88 28.92 -3.90
CA PRO A 2 -47.84 27.61 -4.54
C PRO A 2 -46.38 27.15 -4.58
N HIS A 3 -46.09 26.04 -3.91
CA HIS A 3 -44.78 25.40 -4.01
C HIS A 3 -44.64 24.87 -5.44
N ASP A 4 -43.65 25.37 -6.18
CA ASP A 4 -43.25 24.77 -7.45
C ASP A 4 -42.90 23.30 -7.19
N LEU A 5 -43.79 22.40 -7.64
CA LEU A 5 -43.66 20.94 -7.61
C LEU A 5 -42.55 20.43 -8.56
N LEU A 6 -41.57 21.28 -8.90
CA LEU A 6 -40.55 21.03 -9.92
C LEU A 6 -39.24 20.49 -9.35
N ASN A 7 -38.97 20.68 -8.05
CA ASN A 7 -37.74 20.22 -7.40
C ASN A 7 -38.07 19.36 -6.17
N PHE A 8 -37.66 18.09 -6.19
CA PHE A 8 -37.78 17.18 -5.04
C PHE A 8 -36.40 16.97 -4.42
N LYS A 9 -36.28 17.16 -3.11
CA LYS A 9 -35.08 16.77 -2.35
C LYS A 9 -35.29 15.39 -1.76
N ILE A 10 -34.43 14.45 -2.15
CA ILE A 10 -34.31 13.17 -1.47
C ILE A 10 -33.24 13.38 -0.40
N LEU A 11 -33.68 13.64 0.83
CA LEU A 11 -32.84 13.56 2.01
C LEU A 11 -32.57 12.07 2.27
N THR A 12 -31.44 11.57 1.79
CA THR A 12 -30.84 10.33 2.29
C THR A 12 -30.19 10.60 3.65
N PHE A 13 -31.00 11.08 4.60
CA PHE A 13 -30.64 11.07 6.00
C PHE A 13 -30.86 9.63 6.48
N LEU A 14 -29.80 8.94 6.90
CA LEU A 14 -29.94 7.71 7.68
C LEU A 14 -29.93 8.13 9.15
N PRO A 15 -31.09 8.38 9.80
CA PRO A 15 -31.11 8.68 11.24
C PRO A 15 -30.69 7.49 12.10
N PHE A 16 -30.45 6.31 11.50
CA PHE A 16 -29.99 5.11 12.19
C PHE A 16 -28.86 4.47 11.38
N GLY A 17 -27.69 4.33 12.01
CA GLY A 17 -26.44 4.01 11.34
C GLY A 17 -26.52 2.75 10.47
N SER A 18 -26.05 2.89 9.23
CA SER A 18 -25.77 1.76 8.35
C SER A 18 -24.53 1.02 8.83
N TRP A 19 -24.56 -0.31 8.73
CA TRP A 19 -23.44 -1.17 9.07
C TRP A 19 -22.48 -1.19 7.88
N ALA A 20 -21.21 -0.87 8.11
CA ALA A 20 -20.15 -1.11 7.14
C ALA A 20 -18.97 -1.82 7.80
N PHE A 21 -18.24 -2.56 6.98
CA PHE A 21 -17.04 -3.27 7.39
C PHE A 21 -15.83 -2.33 7.22
N ASP A 22 -15.14 -2.03 8.31
CA ASP A 22 -13.85 -1.36 8.29
C ASP A 22 -12.72 -2.41 8.13
N PRO A 23 -12.06 -2.48 6.96
CA PRO A 23 -11.02 -3.47 6.72
C PRO A 23 -9.77 -3.26 7.57
N ALA A 24 -9.49 -2.03 8.01
CA ALA A 24 -8.30 -1.71 8.81
C ALA A 24 -8.41 -2.27 10.23
N ASN A 25 -9.63 -2.29 10.78
CA ASN A 25 -9.89 -2.72 12.16
C ASN A 25 -10.62 -4.06 12.28
N GLY A 26 -11.11 -4.62 11.17
CA GLY A 26 -11.77 -5.93 11.14
C GLY A 26 -13.07 -6.00 11.94
N LEU A 27 -13.72 -4.85 12.15
CA LEU A 27 -14.94 -4.71 12.94
C LEU A 27 -16.14 -4.43 12.05
N TRP A 28 -17.26 -5.08 12.37
CA TRP A 28 -18.59 -4.63 11.98
C TRP A 28 -19.04 -3.61 13.02
N GLY A 29 -19.21 -2.36 12.62
CA GLY A 29 -19.65 -1.28 13.50
C GLY A 29 -20.70 -0.42 12.82
N PHE A 30 -21.45 0.33 13.64
CA PHE A 30 -22.21 1.46 13.12
C PHE A 30 -21.21 2.42 12.47
N LEU A 31 -21.42 2.76 11.18
CA LEU A 31 -20.84 3.98 10.64
C LEU A 31 -21.42 5.13 11.46
N GLN A 32 -20.68 5.58 12.46
CA GLN A 32 -20.68 7.00 12.78
C GLN A 32 -20.38 7.71 11.45
N LEU A 33 -21.02 8.85 11.15
CA LEU A 33 -20.81 9.66 9.93
C LEU A 33 -19.37 10.20 9.87
N THR A 34 -18.39 9.31 9.91
CA THR A 34 -16.97 9.56 9.92
C THR A 34 -16.58 9.84 8.49
N ASP A 35 -16.50 11.12 8.18
CA ASP A 35 -15.35 11.68 7.50
C ASP A 35 -14.61 10.69 6.56
N VAL A 36 -15.16 10.40 5.39
CA VAL A 36 -14.47 9.50 4.45
C VAL A 36 -13.52 10.32 3.59
N PRO A 37 -12.20 10.10 3.63
CA PRO A 37 -11.29 10.93 2.86
C PRO A 37 -11.57 10.81 1.36
N ALA A 38 -11.58 11.93 0.62
CA ALA A 38 -11.86 11.93 -0.83
C ALA A 38 -10.73 12.59 -1.64
N GLY A 39 -9.94 11.75 -2.32
CA GLY A 39 -8.88 12.15 -3.23
C GLY A 39 -9.41 12.68 -4.57
N PRO A 40 -8.59 13.44 -5.33
CA PRO A 40 -8.99 14.04 -6.62
C PRO A 40 -9.47 13.03 -7.67
N ASN A 41 -9.01 11.79 -7.58
CA ASN A 41 -9.26 10.75 -8.56
C ASN A 41 -10.19 9.64 -8.04
N ASP A 42 -10.72 9.79 -6.82
CA ASP A 42 -11.73 8.85 -6.32
C ASP A 42 -12.95 8.92 -7.24
N LYS A 43 -13.51 7.75 -7.53
CA LYS A 43 -14.68 7.62 -8.40
C LYS A 43 -15.93 7.43 -7.56
N PHE A 44 -17.03 7.96 -8.05
CA PHE A 44 -18.34 7.72 -7.49
C PHE A 44 -19.18 7.02 -8.55
N SER A 45 -20.08 6.17 -8.08
CA SER A 45 -21.10 5.59 -8.92
C SER A 45 -22.45 5.60 -8.22
N ILE A 46 -23.52 5.72 -8.99
CA ILE A 46 -24.88 5.65 -8.50
C ILE A 46 -25.76 4.95 -9.51
N TRP A 47 -26.64 4.08 -9.02
CA TRP A 47 -27.63 3.43 -9.87
C TRP A 47 -28.90 4.28 -9.91
N MET A 48 -29.46 4.45 -11.10
CA MET A 48 -30.73 5.15 -11.29
C MET A 48 -31.66 4.36 -12.20
N ALA A 49 -32.97 4.45 -11.95
CA ALA A 49 -34.00 3.95 -12.83
C ALA A 49 -35.16 4.94 -12.94
N SER A 50 -35.75 5.04 -14.12
CA SER A 50 -36.91 5.90 -14.34
C SER A 50 -37.80 5.39 -15.47
N PRO A 51 -39.12 5.30 -15.27
CA PRO A 51 -40.06 4.93 -16.32
C PRO A 51 -40.33 6.10 -17.30
N ASN A 52 -39.96 7.33 -16.92
CA ASN A 52 -40.25 8.54 -17.68
C ASN A 52 -39.07 9.53 -17.68
N ALA A 53 -37.85 9.03 -17.87
CA ALA A 53 -36.61 9.79 -17.77
C ALA A 53 -36.56 11.13 -18.56
N LYS A 54 -37.33 11.25 -19.65
CA LYS A 54 -37.44 12.49 -20.44
C LYS A 54 -38.07 13.66 -19.68
N THR A 55 -38.80 13.41 -18.60
CA THR A 55 -39.39 14.47 -17.76
C THR A 55 -38.40 14.98 -16.72
N ILE A 56 -37.28 14.30 -16.50
CA ILE A 56 -36.23 14.72 -15.60
C ILE A 56 -35.42 15.82 -16.29
N LYS A 57 -35.25 16.97 -15.62
CA LYS A 57 -34.41 18.07 -16.08
C LYS A 57 -32.95 17.82 -15.72
N ASP A 58 -32.69 17.48 -14.46
CA ASP A 58 -31.37 17.19 -13.92
C ASP A 58 -31.50 16.42 -12.59
N VAL A 59 -30.43 15.72 -12.24
CA VAL A 59 -30.23 15.16 -10.91
C VAL A 59 -28.93 15.74 -10.36
N VAL A 60 -29.02 16.39 -9.21
CA VAL A 60 -27.91 17.08 -8.56
C VAL A 60 -27.53 16.32 -7.29
N ILE A 61 -26.28 15.90 -7.19
CA ILE A 61 -25.75 15.16 -6.05
C ILE A 61 -24.79 16.08 -5.30
N LYS A 62 -25.15 16.41 -4.05
CA LYS A 62 -24.39 17.31 -3.19
C LYS A 62 -23.72 16.53 -2.08
N PHE A 63 -22.46 16.85 -1.78
CA PHE A 63 -21.68 16.27 -0.69
C PHE A 63 -21.19 17.34 0.27
N ASN A 64 -21.37 17.11 1.57
CA ASN A 64 -20.90 18.01 2.62
C ASN A 64 -19.36 18.10 2.63
N ALA A 65 -18.82 19.33 2.56
CA ALA A 65 -17.38 19.57 2.55
C ALA A 65 -16.80 19.92 3.94
N ASN A 66 -17.62 20.04 4.98
CA ASN A 66 -17.18 20.38 6.34
C ASN A 66 -17.37 19.20 7.30
N ALA A 67 -16.29 18.79 7.95
CA ALA A 67 -16.30 17.83 9.04
C ALA A 67 -17.02 18.40 10.27
N GLY A 68 -17.83 17.58 10.94
CA GLY A 68 -18.44 17.91 12.23
C GLY A 68 -19.66 18.84 12.20
N VAL A 69 -20.22 19.15 11.03
CA VAL A 69 -21.51 19.85 10.94
C VAL A 69 -22.59 18.81 10.63
N GLU A 70 -23.43 18.51 11.62
CA GLU A 70 -24.60 17.62 11.47
C GLU A 70 -25.72 18.21 10.59
N ASP A 71 -25.51 19.41 10.02
CA ASP A 71 -26.47 20.09 9.17
C ASP A 71 -26.47 19.56 7.73
N ALA A 72 -27.65 19.66 7.11
CA ALA A 72 -27.85 19.39 5.69
C ALA A 72 -26.91 20.26 4.81
N PRO A 73 -26.47 19.76 3.63
CA PRO A 73 -25.54 20.48 2.73
C PRO A 73 -25.95 21.88 2.30
N ASP A 74 -27.22 22.21 2.47
CA ASP A 74 -27.80 23.50 2.12
C ASP A 74 -27.29 24.66 2.99
N ARG A 75 -26.57 24.40 4.09
CA ARG A 75 -26.07 25.44 5.01
C ARG A 75 -24.55 25.67 4.97
N GLY A 76 -23.81 24.87 4.19
CA GLY A 76 -22.34 24.91 4.18
C GLY A 76 -21.74 25.00 2.77
N ASN A 77 -20.40 24.96 2.70
CA ASN A 77 -19.69 24.67 1.45
C ASN A 77 -19.96 23.21 1.07
N TYR A 78 -20.26 22.95 -0.19
CA TYR A 78 -20.55 21.60 -0.66
C TYR A 78 -19.96 21.35 -2.05
N TRP A 79 -19.71 20.08 -2.36
CA TRP A 79 -19.34 19.66 -3.70
C TRP A 79 -20.57 19.16 -4.43
N GLU A 80 -20.71 19.55 -5.68
CA GLU A 80 -21.87 19.23 -6.50
C GLU A 80 -21.44 18.47 -7.75
N TYR A 81 -22.17 17.41 -8.08
CA TYR A 81 -22.15 16.80 -9.40
C TYR A 81 -23.56 16.81 -9.98
N THR A 82 -23.69 17.35 -11.20
CA THR A 82 -24.98 17.45 -11.89
C THR A 82 -25.00 16.46 -13.05
N ILE A 83 -26.01 15.60 -13.09
CA ILE A 83 -26.29 14.70 -14.21
C ILE A 83 -27.46 15.31 -15.01
N PRO A 84 -27.23 15.85 -16.21
CA PRO A 84 -28.28 16.43 -17.03
C PRO A 84 -29.32 15.37 -17.43
N GLY A 85 -30.60 15.74 -17.44
CA GLY A 85 -31.72 14.87 -17.80
C GLY A 85 -31.59 14.23 -19.18
N MET A 86 -30.99 14.95 -20.15
CA MET A 86 -30.68 14.38 -21.47
C MET A 86 -29.67 13.21 -21.38
N GLN A 87 -28.67 13.32 -20.51
CA GLN A 87 -27.70 12.24 -20.27
C GLN A 87 -28.39 11.05 -19.60
N ILE A 88 -29.29 11.30 -18.64
CA ILE A 88 -30.07 10.27 -17.97
C ILE A 88 -30.94 9.54 -18.99
N ALA A 89 -31.77 10.26 -19.74
CA ALA A 89 -32.66 9.70 -20.73
C ALA A 89 -31.92 8.93 -21.83
N GLY A 90 -30.77 9.45 -22.30
CA GLY A 90 -29.93 8.76 -23.27
C GLY A 90 -29.37 7.46 -22.72
N LYS A 91 -28.70 7.51 -21.56
CA LYS A 91 -28.04 6.34 -20.97
C LYS A 91 -29.04 5.23 -20.57
N LEU A 92 -30.18 5.61 -20.00
CA LEU A 92 -31.25 4.66 -19.67
C LEU A 92 -31.85 4.01 -20.91
N ARG A 93 -32.03 4.77 -22.01
CA ARG A 93 -32.52 4.24 -23.28
C ARG A 93 -31.50 3.29 -23.92
N ASP A 94 -30.23 3.66 -23.93
CA ASP A 94 -29.16 2.82 -24.48
C ASP A 94 -29.04 1.50 -23.71
N GLN A 95 -29.16 1.56 -22.38
CA GLN A 95 -29.18 0.35 -21.56
C GLN A 95 -30.43 -0.48 -21.82
N GLU A 96 -31.62 0.13 -21.91
CA GLU A 96 -32.86 -0.57 -22.24
C GLU A 96 -32.78 -1.26 -23.62
N LEU A 97 -32.16 -0.62 -24.62
CA LEU A 97 -31.93 -1.21 -25.93
C LEU A 97 -30.98 -2.41 -25.85
N LYS A 98 -29.87 -2.28 -25.12
CA LYS A 98 -28.94 -3.40 -24.88
C LYS A 98 -29.61 -4.55 -24.15
N ASP A 99 -30.44 -4.26 -23.15
CA ASP A 99 -31.17 -5.27 -22.38
C ASP A 99 -32.22 -5.97 -23.26
N LYS A 100 -32.87 -5.24 -24.18
CA LYS A 100 -33.77 -5.80 -25.19
C LYS A 100 -33.04 -6.68 -26.21
N GLU A 101 -31.88 -6.26 -26.68
CA GLU A 101 -31.03 -7.04 -27.60
C GLU A 101 -30.54 -8.31 -26.92
N THR A 102 -30.00 -8.18 -25.72
CA THR A 102 -29.51 -9.28 -24.90
C THR A 102 -30.65 -10.23 -24.52
N GLY A 103 -31.80 -9.70 -24.10
CA GLY A 103 -32.99 -10.48 -23.80
C GLY A 103 -33.59 -11.18 -25.04
N SER A 104 -33.52 -10.56 -26.21
CA SER A 104 -33.93 -11.18 -27.48
C SER A 104 -32.96 -12.30 -27.88
N PHE A 105 -31.65 -12.10 -27.70
CA PHE A 105 -30.64 -13.13 -27.87
C PHE A 105 -30.90 -14.32 -26.95
N TRP A 106 -31.13 -14.11 -25.65
CA TRP A 106 -31.42 -15.20 -24.72
C TRP A 106 -32.77 -15.89 -25.01
N LYS A 107 -33.80 -15.15 -25.44
CA LYS A 107 -35.07 -15.75 -25.87
C LYS A 107 -34.90 -16.58 -27.14
N ALA A 108 -34.09 -16.14 -28.10
CA ALA A 108 -33.74 -16.91 -29.28
C ALA A 108 -32.96 -18.17 -28.89
N LEU A 109 -31.99 -18.07 -27.98
CA LEU A 109 -31.22 -19.20 -27.46
C LEU A 109 -32.11 -20.22 -26.70
N LYS A 110 -33.09 -19.75 -25.94
CA LYS A 110 -34.07 -20.60 -25.23
C LYS A 110 -34.97 -21.38 -26.19
N ASN A 111 -35.30 -20.80 -27.33
CA ASN A 111 -36.21 -21.38 -28.32
C ASN A 111 -35.47 -22.14 -29.43
N ALA A 112 -34.15 -22.00 -29.54
CA ALA A 112 -33.31 -22.82 -30.41
C ALA A 112 -33.25 -24.25 -29.85
N ASP A 113 -33.32 -25.24 -30.73
CA ASP A 113 -33.08 -26.61 -30.33
C ASP A 113 -31.64 -26.73 -29.85
N ILE A 114 -31.42 -27.35 -28.68
CA ILE A 114 -30.09 -27.40 -28.05
C ILE A 114 -29.07 -28.12 -28.95
N ASP A 115 -29.55 -28.96 -29.87
CA ASP A 115 -28.74 -29.65 -30.86
C ASP A 115 -28.30 -28.75 -32.05
N ASP A 116 -29.01 -27.66 -32.33
CA ASP A 116 -28.68 -26.71 -33.41
C ASP A 116 -27.72 -25.59 -32.96
N VAL A 117 -27.67 -25.28 -31.66
CA VAL A 117 -26.68 -24.35 -31.11
C VAL A 117 -25.35 -25.09 -31.04
N LYS A 118 -24.47 -24.86 -32.03
CA LYS A 118 -23.13 -25.46 -32.11
C LYS A 118 -22.49 -25.42 -30.71
N ARG A 119 -22.25 -26.61 -30.14
CA ARG A 119 -21.65 -26.81 -28.80
C ARG A 119 -20.40 -25.97 -28.54
N GLY A 120 -19.70 -25.53 -29.59
CA GLY A 120 -18.57 -24.61 -29.52
C GLY A 120 -18.91 -23.22 -28.96
N ASP A 121 -20.08 -22.66 -29.27
CA ASP A 121 -20.47 -21.32 -28.82
C ASP A 121 -20.87 -21.32 -27.34
N LEU A 122 -21.51 -22.41 -26.88
CA LEU A 122 -21.86 -22.66 -25.48
C LEU A 122 -20.63 -22.99 -24.61
N ALA A 123 -19.67 -23.77 -25.12
CA ALA A 123 -18.44 -24.14 -24.40
C ALA A 123 -17.48 -22.95 -24.21
N THR A 124 -17.51 -21.98 -25.13
CA THR A 124 -16.73 -20.75 -25.01
C THR A 124 -17.32 -19.80 -23.96
N PHE A 125 -18.64 -19.87 -23.72
CA PHE A 125 -19.36 -19.03 -22.77
C PHE A 125 -19.41 -19.61 -21.35
N ALA A 126 -19.52 -20.94 -21.22
CA ALA A 126 -19.46 -21.65 -19.94
C ALA A 126 -18.00 -21.82 -19.49
N GLY A 127 -17.33 -20.71 -19.18
CA GLY A 127 -16.01 -20.75 -18.57
C GLY A 127 -16.01 -21.62 -17.31
N ARG A 128 -15.45 -22.84 -17.44
CA ARG A 128 -15.01 -23.78 -16.39
C ARG A 128 -16.01 -24.69 -15.68
N ASN A 129 -17.23 -24.93 -16.17
CA ASN A 129 -18.06 -26.01 -15.61
C ASN A 129 -18.59 -26.96 -16.69
N ASN A 130 -18.50 -28.25 -16.39
CA ASN A 130 -18.68 -29.41 -17.25
C ASN A 130 -20.03 -29.37 -18.02
N PRO A 131 -20.06 -29.41 -19.36
CA PRO A 131 -21.27 -29.21 -20.18
C PRO A 131 -22.27 -30.39 -20.17
N GLN A 132 -22.24 -31.26 -19.15
CA GLN A 132 -23.06 -32.48 -19.13
C GLN A 132 -24.52 -32.29 -18.66
N ASN A 133 -24.89 -31.13 -18.11
CA ASN A 133 -26.26 -30.88 -17.68
C ASN A 133 -26.93 -29.79 -18.53
N ALA A 134 -27.53 -30.21 -19.65
CA ALA A 134 -28.35 -29.34 -20.50
C ALA A 134 -29.50 -28.64 -19.72
N SER A 135 -29.95 -29.21 -18.61
CA SER A 135 -30.93 -28.55 -17.72
C SER A 135 -30.34 -27.36 -16.95
N GLU A 136 -29.10 -27.45 -16.46
CA GLU A 136 -28.44 -26.36 -15.72
C GLU A 136 -28.18 -25.14 -16.61
N VAL A 137 -27.85 -25.38 -17.88
CA VAL A 137 -27.70 -24.31 -18.88
C VAL A 137 -29.05 -23.65 -19.16
N LYS A 138 -30.12 -24.44 -19.29
CA LYS A 138 -31.49 -23.92 -19.52
C LYS A 138 -32.02 -23.14 -18.32
N ASP A 139 -31.70 -23.58 -17.11
CA ASP A 139 -32.04 -22.89 -15.86
C ASP A 139 -31.23 -21.59 -15.72
N PHE A 140 -29.93 -21.61 -16.02
CA PHE A 140 -29.09 -20.41 -16.07
C PHE A 140 -29.59 -19.38 -17.09
N ILE A 141 -29.94 -19.80 -18.32
CA ILE A 141 -30.53 -18.93 -19.34
C ILE A 141 -31.86 -18.36 -18.83
N THR A 142 -32.70 -19.19 -18.22
CA THR A 142 -34.01 -18.77 -17.70
C THR A 142 -33.87 -17.77 -16.55
N ASP A 143 -32.92 -17.97 -15.65
CA ASP A 143 -32.66 -17.07 -14.53
C ASP A 143 -31.96 -15.79 -14.99
N THR A 144 -31.10 -15.86 -16.00
CA THR A 144 -30.51 -14.68 -16.66
C THR A 144 -31.59 -13.84 -17.37
N ILE A 145 -32.55 -14.47 -18.07
CA ILE A 145 -33.72 -13.79 -18.66
C ILE A 145 -34.60 -13.15 -17.58
N LYS A 146 -34.82 -13.84 -16.45
CA LYS A 146 -35.56 -13.26 -15.31
C LYS A 146 -34.80 -12.06 -14.73
N PHE A 147 -33.49 -12.18 -14.52
CA PHE A 147 -32.64 -11.14 -13.94
C PHE A 147 -32.60 -9.88 -14.83
N LEU A 148 -32.34 -10.05 -16.13
CA LEU A 148 -32.36 -8.97 -17.12
C LEU A 148 -33.75 -8.32 -17.31
N GLY A 149 -34.83 -8.97 -16.87
CA GLY A 149 -36.20 -8.49 -17.02
C GLY A 149 -36.86 -7.98 -15.73
N LYS A 150 -36.26 -8.15 -14.55
CA LYS A 150 -36.95 -7.92 -13.26
C LYS A 150 -36.16 -7.19 -12.18
N ASP A 151 -34.98 -6.66 -12.44
CA ASP A 151 -34.35 -5.84 -11.41
C ASP A 151 -35.17 -4.54 -11.19
N ARG A 152 -35.84 -4.49 -10.04
CA ARG A 152 -36.42 -3.29 -9.43
C ARG A 152 -37.57 -2.62 -10.20
N GLY A 153 -38.48 -3.44 -10.73
CA GLY A 153 -39.77 -2.99 -11.28
C GLY A 153 -39.84 -2.87 -12.81
N GLY A 154 -38.77 -3.26 -13.53
CA GLY A 154 -38.75 -3.29 -15.00
C GLY A 154 -38.63 -1.92 -15.65
N TRP A 155 -38.22 -0.91 -14.89
CA TRP A 155 -37.93 0.43 -15.42
C TRP A 155 -36.56 0.45 -16.10
N PRO A 156 -36.38 1.23 -17.18
CA PRO A 156 -35.06 1.53 -17.72
C PRO A 156 -34.13 2.00 -16.61
N SER A 157 -32.98 1.32 -16.46
CA SER A 157 -32.02 1.59 -15.38
C SER A 157 -30.58 1.64 -15.90
N ALA A 158 -29.70 2.38 -15.23
CA ALA A 158 -28.27 2.44 -15.55
C ALA A 158 -27.45 2.94 -14.35
N THR A 159 -26.17 2.58 -14.33
CA THR A 159 -25.18 3.14 -13.40
C THR A 159 -24.54 4.39 -14.01
N PHE A 160 -24.45 5.46 -13.24
CA PHE A 160 -23.77 6.71 -13.59
C PHE A 160 -22.49 6.79 -12.77
N GLU A 161 -21.38 7.14 -13.42
CA GLU A 161 -20.05 7.18 -12.80
C GLU A 161 -19.41 8.55 -13.06
N TRP A 162 -18.70 9.08 -12.07
CA TRP A 162 -17.93 10.33 -12.19
C TRP A 162 -16.72 10.29 -11.26
N SER A 163 -15.74 11.16 -11.52
CA SER A 163 -14.59 11.34 -10.64
C SER A 163 -14.79 12.54 -9.72
N ARG A 164 -14.12 12.59 -8.58
CA ARG A 164 -14.13 13.77 -7.71
C ARG A 164 -13.65 15.04 -8.43
N SER A 165 -12.74 14.91 -9.40
CA SER A 165 -12.30 16.00 -10.28
C SER A 165 -13.40 16.63 -11.13
N ASP A 166 -14.49 15.89 -11.36
CA ASP A 166 -15.61 16.33 -12.21
C ASP A 166 -16.64 17.14 -11.41
N MET A 167 -16.45 17.23 -10.09
CA MET A 167 -17.36 17.92 -9.17
C MET A 167 -17.01 19.41 -9.05
N ILE A 168 -18.03 20.24 -8.86
CA ILE A 168 -17.89 21.68 -8.66
C ILE A 168 -17.97 21.99 -7.17
N LEU A 169 -17.02 22.77 -6.66
CA LEU A 169 -17.10 23.32 -5.31
C LEU A 169 -18.04 24.53 -5.31
N VAL A 170 -19.16 24.41 -4.61
CA VAL A 170 -20.07 25.52 -4.34
C VAL A 170 -19.71 26.11 -2.97
N ARG A 171 -19.32 27.38 -2.98
CA ARG A 171 -18.97 28.12 -1.76
C ARG A 171 -20.16 28.94 -1.28
N ASN A 172 -20.59 28.70 -0.04
CA ASN A 172 -21.51 29.60 0.65
C ASN A 172 -20.68 30.56 1.50
N ASN A 173 -20.86 31.87 1.29
CA ASN A 173 -20.00 32.97 1.74
C ASN A 173 -19.80 33.09 3.27
N GLU A 174 -20.36 32.19 4.08
CA GLU A 174 -20.31 32.22 5.55
C GLU A 174 -19.37 31.16 6.16
N ALA A 175 -18.91 30.18 5.40
CA ALA A 175 -18.02 29.12 5.88
C ALA A 175 -16.61 29.29 5.31
N GLY A 176 -15.59 29.28 6.18
CA GLY A 176 -14.17 29.46 5.84
C GLY A 176 -13.65 28.56 4.71
N THR A 177 -12.40 28.77 4.31
CA THR A 177 -11.79 28.07 3.16
C THR A 177 -11.93 26.55 3.31
N PRO A 178 -12.69 25.87 2.42
CA PRO A 178 -12.95 24.46 2.57
C PRO A 178 -11.66 23.67 2.32
N VAL A 179 -11.22 22.94 3.34
CA VAL A 179 -10.12 21.98 3.23
C VAL A 179 -10.76 20.61 3.12
N MET A 180 -10.77 20.03 1.91
CA MET A 180 -11.22 18.66 1.72
C MET A 180 -10.17 17.71 2.29
N SER A 181 -10.35 17.30 3.54
CA SER A 181 -9.94 15.97 3.93
C SER A 181 -11.04 14.96 3.62
N ASN A 182 -12.32 15.26 3.89
CA ASN A 182 -13.35 14.23 4.11
C ASN A 182 -14.76 14.53 3.55
N ILE A 183 -15.53 13.48 3.22
CA ILE A 183 -16.97 13.50 2.88
C ILE A 183 -17.80 13.10 4.10
N CYS A 184 -18.77 13.93 4.48
CA CYS A 184 -19.48 13.81 5.76
C CYS A 184 -21.01 13.65 5.61
N GLY A 185 -21.52 13.53 4.39
CA GLY A 185 -22.95 13.42 4.10
C GLY A 185 -23.26 13.74 2.63
N HIS A 186 -24.45 13.36 2.16
CA HIS A 186 -24.89 13.66 0.80
C HIS A 186 -26.38 14.00 0.71
N THR A 187 -26.79 14.68 -0.35
CA THR A 187 -28.20 14.94 -0.70
C THR A 187 -28.37 14.81 -2.20
N ILE A 188 -29.51 14.27 -2.63
CA ILE A 188 -29.83 14.10 -4.04
C ILE A 188 -31.06 14.95 -4.34
N GLU A 189 -30.92 15.91 -5.23
CA GLU A 189 -32.00 16.79 -5.68
C GLU A 189 -32.38 16.41 -7.11
N VAL A 190 -33.67 16.34 -7.38
CA VAL A 190 -34.20 16.00 -8.70
C VAL A 190 -35.03 17.17 -9.18
N SER A 191 -34.63 17.77 -10.29
CA SER A 191 -35.41 18.80 -10.98
C SER A 191 -36.16 18.18 -12.15
N SER A 192 -37.39 18.59 -12.36
CA SER A 192 -38.25 18.11 -13.44
C SER A 192 -38.58 19.22 -14.45
N VAL A 193 -38.73 18.87 -15.73
CA VAL A 193 -39.26 19.81 -16.75
C VAL A 193 -40.80 19.82 -16.79
N ALA A 194 -41.47 18.85 -16.16
CA ALA A 194 -42.93 18.72 -16.14
C ALA A 194 -43.43 18.13 -14.81
N GLY A 195 -44.73 18.18 -14.53
CA GLY A 195 -45.29 17.40 -13.42
C GLY A 195 -45.08 15.89 -13.61
N ASN A 196 -44.88 15.14 -12.52
CA ASN A 196 -44.80 13.67 -12.46
C ASN A 196 -43.48 13.00 -12.88
N ALA A 197 -42.31 13.62 -12.72
CA ALA A 197 -41.05 12.88 -12.83
C ALA A 197 -40.96 11.78 -11.76
N THR A 198 -40.69 10.54 -12.20
CA THR A 198 -40.50 9.40 -11.31
C THR A 198 -39.08 8.89 -11.48
N ILE A 199 -38.32 8.82 -10.40
CA ILE A 199 -36.96 8.28 -10.41
C ILE A 199 -36.75 7.43 -9.16
N CYS A 200 -36.06 6.32 -9.33
CA CYS A 200 -35.47 5.53 -8.26
C CYS A 200 -33.96 5.73 -8.32
N VAL A 201 -33.36 5.99 -7.17
CA VAL A 201 -31.92 6.19 -7.01
C VAL A 201 -31.45 5.27 -5.89
N ASP A 202 -30.35 4.55 -6.12
CA ASP A 202 -29.82 3.58 -5.17
C ASP A 202 -28.33 3.34 -5.38
N ASN A 203 -27.69 2.60 -4.47
CA ASN A 203 -26.29 2.15 -4.56
C ASN A 203 -25.31 3.29 -4.87
N LEU A 204 -25.36 4.38 -4.11
CA LEU A 204 -24.30 5.39 -4.15
C LEU A 204 -23.03 4.78 -3.55
N ILE A 205 -22.03 4.56 -4.39
CA ILE A 205 -20.76 3.92 -4.05
C ILE A 205 -19.63 4.91 -4.31
N MET A 206 -18.69 5.01 -3.37
CA MET A 206 -17.40 5.65 -3.62
C MET A 206 -16.32 4.59 -3.75
N ILE A 207 -15.55 4.66 -4.84
CA ILE A 207 -14.42 3.81 -5.15
C ILE A 207 -13.15 4.65 -5.00
N LYS A 208 -12.39 4.36 -3.95
CA LYS A 208 -11.10 5.01 -3.67
C LYS A 208 -10.09 4.65 -4.76
N GLU A 209 -9.43 5.65 -5.34
CA GLU A 209 -8.20 5.40 -6.09
C GLU A 209 -7.12 5.03 -5.07
N GLY A 210 -6.48 3.88 -5.24
CA GLY A 210 -5.49 3.44 -4.27
C GLY A 210 -4.20 4.25 -4.37
N ALA A 211 -3.41 4.24 -3.30
CA ALA A 211 -2.34 5.21 -3.11
C ALA A 211 -1.12 5.03 -4.02
N LEU A 212 -1.02 3.91 -4.74
CA LEU A 212 0.23 3.45 -5.35
C LEU A 212 0.11 3.26 -6.87
N THR A 213 1.17 3.64 -7.57
CA THR A 213 1.34 3.40 -9.01
C THR A 213 2.81 3.12 -9.29
N GLY A 214 3.12 1.90 -9.71
CA GLY A 214 4.48 1.50 -10.01
C GLY A 214 4.80 0.07 -9.60
N LYS A 215 6.09 -0.19 -9.44
CA LYS A 215 6.63 -1.48 -9.02
C LYS A 215 7.26 -1.33 -7.64
N TYR A 216 6.78 -2.11 -6.69
CA TYR A 216 7.17 -2.03 -5.29
C TYR A 216 7.72 -3.35 -4.78
N TYR A 217 8.63 -3.26 -3.82
CA TYR A 217 9.18 -4.38 -3.08
C TYR A 217 9.05 -4.10 -1.59
N TYR A 218 8.94 -5.16 -0.80
CA TYR A 218 8.70 -5.05 0.63
C TYR A 218 9.69 -5.87 1.44
N LYS A 219 10.00 -5.37 2.63
CA LYS A 219 10.77 -6.05 3.67
C LYS A 219 10.01 -6.00 4.99
N VAL A 220 10.22 -7.02 5.81
CA VAL A 220 9.61 -7.13 7.14
C VAL A 220 10.70 -7.19 8.19
N VAL A 221 10.54 -6.43 9.26
CA VAL A 221 11.40 -6.43 10.44
C VAL A 221 10.55 -6.72 11.67
N LEU A 222 11.02 -7.58 12.56
CA LEU A 222 10.35 -7.89 13.81
C LEU A 222 10.85 -6.92 14.88
N GLU A 223 9.93 -6.32 15.63
CA GLU A 223 10.23 -5.46 16.77
C GLU A 223 9.80 -6.15 18.06
N ASP A 224 10.67 -6.21 19.07
CA ASP A 224 10.32 -6.74 20.38
C ASP A 224 9.72 -5.68 21.33
N ASP A 225 9.29 -6.13 22.52
CA ASP A 225 8.66 -5.25 23.52
C ASP A 225 9.59 -4.14 24.04
N GLU A 226 10.91 -4.32 23.91
CA GLU A 226 11.93 -3.35 24.31
C GLU A 226 12.30 -2.38 23.16
N GLY A 227 11.73 -2.57 21.98
CA GLY A 227 11.94 -1.73 20.79
C GLY A 227 13.17 -2.13 19.96
N TYR A 228 13.78 -3.29 20.22
CA TYR A 228 14.87 -3.79 19.40
C TYR A 228 14.34 -4.39 18.10
N LEU A 229 15.04 -4.09 17.01
CA LEU A 229 14.71 -4.56 15.67
C LEU A 229 15.51 -5.81 15.34
N SER A 230 14.84 -6.82 14.78
CA SER A 230 15.50 -7.95 14.14
C SER A 230 16.21 -7.53 12.87
N ASN A 231 16.95 -8.46 12.27
CA ASN A 231 17.35 -8.31 10.87
C ASN A 231 16.10 -8.25 9.98
N SER A 232 16.22 -7.52 8.87
CA SER A 232 15.21 -7.45 7.83
C SER A 232 15.08 -8.78 7.09
N SER A 233 13.87 -9.08 6.62
CA SER A 233 13.63 -10.19 5.70
C SER A 233 14.33 -9.97 4.37
N GLU A 234 14.43 -11.03 3.58
CA GLU A 234 14.70 -10.88 2.16
C GLU A 234 13.60 -10.01 1.49
N PRO A 235 13.95 -9.25 0.44
CA PRO A 235 12.97 -8.53 -0.35
C PRO A 235 11.87 -9.45 -0.91
N SER A 236 10.63 -8.97 -0.90
CA SER A 236 9.52 -9.66 -1.54
C SER A 236 9.71 -9.78 -3.05
N LEU A 237 8.89 -10.62 -3.69
CA LEU A 237 8.66 -10.49 -5.13
C LEU A 237 8.05 -9.11 -5.45
N PRO A 238 8.31 -8.56 -6.65
CA PRO A 238 7.80 -7.24 -7.01
C PRO A 238 6.29 -7.25 -7.16
N ILE A 239 5.63 -6.28 -6.53
CA ILE A 239 4.20 -6.02 -6.68
C ILE A 239 4.05 -4.85 -7.66
N ARG A 240 3.34 -5.08 -8.77
CA ARG A 240 2.99 -4.04 -9.72
C ARG A 240 1.58 -3.53 -9.43
N VAL A 241 1.46 -2.24 -9.22
CA VAL A 241 0.23 -1.58 -8.82
C VAL A 241 -0.05 -0.44 -9.79
N ASP A 242 -1.30 -0.26 -10.19
CA ASP A 242 -1.76 0.86 -11.00
C ASP A 242 -3.00 1.44 -10.35
N LYS A 243 -2.84 2.63 -9.74
CA LYS A 243 -3.92 3.38 -9.07
C LYS A 243 -4.70 2.55 -8.04
N LYS A 244 -3.98 1.72 -7.29
CA LYS A 244 -4.51 0.74 -6.32
C LYS A 244 -3.64 0.68 -5.07
N ASP A 245 -4.14 0.02 -4.03
CA ASP A 245 -3.37 -0.33 -2.84
C ASP A 245 -2.61 -1.63 -3.10
N ALA A 246 -1.45 -1.80 -2.45
CA ALA A 246 -0.73 -3.07 -2.51
C ALA A 246 -1.20 -3.99 -1.37
N VAL A 247 -1.43 -5.27 -1.70
CA VAL A 247 -1.78 -6.28 -0.71
C VAL A 247 -0.63 -7.26 -0.61
N LEU A 248 0.04 -7.25 0.55
CA LEU A 248 1.04 -8.25 0.88
C LEU A 248 0.34 -9.42 1.54
N THR A 249 0.60 -10.62 1.06
CA THR A 249 0.08 -11.87 1.63
C THR A 249 1.22 -12.77 2.04
N ASN A 250 0.92 -13.80 2.83
CA ASN A 250 1.89 -14.79 3.32
C ASN A 250 3.06 -14.18 4.11
N ILE A 251 2.81 -13.09 4.84
CA ILE A 251 3.79 -12.52 5.75
C ILE A 251 4.03 -13.50 6.89
N TYR A 252 5.30 -13.79 7.17
CA TYR A 252 5.74 -14.69 8.23
C TYR A 252 5.04 -14.40 9.57
N VAL A 253 4.61 -15.47 10.23
CA VAL A 253 4.07 -15.45 11.59
C VAL A 253 5.07 -16.17 12.49
N PRO A 254 5.60 -15.48 13.53
CA PRO A 254 6.51 -16.10 14.48
C PRO A 254 5.87 -17.29 15.20
N ASN A 255 6.68 -18.23 15.68
CA ASN A 255 6.14 -19.35 16.44
C ASN A 255 5.62 -18.90 17.83
N THR A 256 4.88 -19.75 18.54
CA THR A 256 4.23 -19.42 19.83
C THR A 256 5.17 -18.86 20.89
N ASN A 257 6.44 -19.27 20.89
CA ASN A 257 7.42 -18.78 21.86
C ASN A 257 7.94 -17.39 21.48
N GLU A 258 8.18 -17.15 20.20
CA GLU A 258 8.63 -15.85 19.68
C GLU A 258 7.53 -14.80 19.70
N LEU A 259 6.28 -15.20 19.47
CA LEU A 259 5.08 -14.36 19.52
C LEU A 259 4.92 -13.60 20.84
N LYS A 260 5.44 -14.15 21.94
CA LYS A 260 5.40 -13.49 23.26
C LYS A 260 6.39 -12.34 23.40
N ARG A 261 7.45 -12.33 22.60
CA ARG A 261 8.52 -11.32 22.64
C ARG A 261 8.33 -10.25 21.58
N ILE A 262 7.77 -10.63 20.44
CA ILE A 262 7.60 -9.73 19.29
C ILE A 262 6.33 -8.92 19.51
N LYS A 263 6.50 -7.60 19.59
CA LYS A 263 5.43 -6.62 19.74
C LYS A 263 4.76 -6.36 18.39
N ASN A 264 5.57 -6.04 17.38
CA ASN A 264 5.11 -5.59 16.07
C ASN A 264 5.96 -6.19 14.94
N LYS A 265 5.40 -6.20 13.73
CA LYS A 265 6.16 -6.37 12.50
C LYS A 265 6.14 -5.05 11.76
N ARG A 266 7.31 -4.46 11.55
CA ARG A 266 7.47 -3.23 10.77
C ARG A 266 7.64 -3.59 9.30
N ILE A 267 6.87 -2.93 8.45
CA ILE A 267 6.90 -3.12 7.00
C ILE A 267 7.64 -1.96 6.37
N TYR A 268 8.55 -2.28 5.46
CA TYR A 268 9.32 -1.30 4.69
C TYR A 268 9.08 -1.52 3.21
N ARG A 269 9.05 -0.42 2.45
CA ARG A 269 8.79 -0.40 1.02
C ARG A 269 9.92 0.31 0.28
N ILE A 270 10.27 -0.21 -0.89
CA ILE A 270 11.10 0.48 -1.89
C ILE A 270 10.42 0.37 -3.26
N GLY A 271 10.72 1.31 -4.17
CA GLY A 271 10.15 1.36 -5.51
C GLY A 271 9.32 2.62 -5.75
N GLY A 272 8.62 2.64 -6.89
CA GLY A 272 8.01 3.88 -7.40
C GLY A 272 9.08 4.93 -7.66
N ILE A 273 9.07 6.05 -6.92
CA ILE A 273 10.14 7.06 -6.98
C ILE A 273 11.24 6.87 -5.92
N SER A 274 11.02 6.04 -4.89
CA SER A 274 11.97 5.86 -3.79
C SER A 274 13.10 4.89 -4.16
N THR A 275 14.34 5.29 -3.86
CA THR A 275 15.54 4.44 -3.93
C THR A 275 15.95 3.85 -2.59
N GLU A 276 15.18 4.13 -1.54
CA GLU A 276 15.47 3.69 -0.17
C GLU A 276 14.31 2.85 0.39
N TRP A 277 14.65 1.95 1.31
CA TRP A 277 13.67 1.17 2.07
C TRP A 277 13.06 2.06 3.14
N LEU A 278 11.84 2.54 2.94
CA LEU A 278 11.17 3.45 3.87
C LEU A 278 10.05 2.74 4.61
N HIS A 279 9.88 3.06 5.89
CA HIS A 279 8.84 2.49 6.74
C HIS A 279 7.46 2.88 6.22
N VAL A 280 6.59 1.88 6.02
CA VAL A 280 5.23 2.09 5.49
C VAL A 280 4.16 1.88 6.56
N GLY A 281 4.43 1.06 7.56
CA GLY A 281 3.51 0.83 8.65
C GLY A 281 3.86 -0.40 9.47
N ASP A 282 3.10 -0.59 10.54
CA ASP A 282 3.26 -1.70 11.46
C ASP A 282 2.07 -2.64 11.38
N MET A 283 2.32 -3.93 11.63
CA MET A 283 1.27 -4.94 11.70
C MET A 283 1.47 -5.85 12.90
N LEU A 284 0.36 -6.40 13.39
CA LEU A 284 0.40 -7.33 14.51
C LEU A 284 1.19 -8.61 14.15
N PRO A 285 1.93 -9.20 15.11
CA PRO A 285 2.78 -10.37 14.88
C PRO A 285 2.04 -11.59 14.28
N ASN A 286 0.77 -11.77 14.63
CA ASN A 286 -0.06 -12.90 14.21
C ASN A 286 -0.77 -12.72 12.86
N LYS A 287 -0.69 -11.54 12.22
CA LYS A 287 -1.35 -11.27 10.93
C LYS A 287 -0.48 -11.75 9.77
N THR A 288 -1.08 -12.27 8.71
CA THR A 288 -0.38 -12.74 7.49
C THR A 288 -0.55 -11.81 6.30
N THR A 289 -1.45 -10.84 6.40
CA THR A 289 -1.80 -9.91 5.32
C THR A 289 -1.60 -8.46 5.79
N PHE A 290 -1.03 -7.63 4.93
CA PHE A 290 -0.85 -6.19 5.13
C PHE A 290 -1.36 -5.43 3.90
N TYR A 291 -2.10 -4.35 4.15
CA TYR A 291 -2.63 -3.46 3.12
C TYR A 291 -1.81 -2.18 3.15
N ASP A 292 -1.10 -1.93 2.07
CA ASP A 292 -0.35 -0.70 1.88
C ASP A 292 -1.16 0.28 1.04
N ASN A 293 -1.69 1.27 1.74
CA ASN A 293 -2.44 2.41 1.21
C ASN A 293 -1.70 3.74 1.47
N VAL A 294 -0.40 3.71 1.76
CA VAL A 294 0.36 4.88 2.19
C VAL A 294 1.04 5.55 0.99
N PRO A 295 0.68 6.80 0.63
CA PRO A 295 1.34 7.52 -0.45
C PRO A 295 2.84 7.71 -0.19
N GLU A 296 3.66 7.76 -1.24
CA GLU A 296 5.13 7.86 -1.11
C GLU A 296 5.60 9.06 -0.29
N ARG A 297 4.91 10.21 -0.39
CA ARG A 297 5.21 11.42 0.39
C ARG A 297 5.00 11.27 1.90
N ASN A 298 4.26 10.25 2.33
CA ASN A 298 3.93 9.99 3.73
C ASN A 298 4.75 8.83 4.31
N LEU A 299 5.73 8.31 3.56
CA LEU A 299 6.60 7.26 4.04
C LEU A 299 7.44 7.74 5.22
N GLY A 300 7.67 6.83 6.17
CA GLY A 300 8.41 7.08 7.39
C GLY A 300 9.93 6.99 7.21
N LEU A 301 10.61 6.62 8.29
CA LEU A 301 12.07 6.57 8.34
C LEU A 301 12.65 5.46 7.47
N ILE A 302 13.89 5.66 7.04
CA ILE A 302 14.68 4.66 6.32
C ILE A 302 14.93 3.45 7.22
N LEU A 303 14.81 2.25 6.65
CA LEU A 303 15.18 0.99 7.27
C LEU A 303 16.63 1.08 7.76
N PRO A 304 16.88 0.89 9.07
CA PRO A 304 18.24 0.81 9.57
C PRO A 304 18.99 -0.34 8.91
N ASP A 305 20.30 -0.18 8.70
CA ASP A 305 21.15 -1.25 8.19
C ASP A 305 21.04 -2.49 9.09
N ASP A 306 20.97 -3.65 8.44
CA ASP A 306 21.00 -4.91 9.17
C ASP A 306 22.34 -5.00 9.94
N ALA A 307 22.23 -5.27 11.24
CA ALA A 307 23.37 -5.46 12.11
C ALA A 307 23.36 -6.90 12.61
N TYR A 308 24.43 -7.62 12.28
CA TYR A 308 24.60 -9.01 12.66
C TYR A 308 25.44 -9.13 13.93
N GLY A 309 25.43 -10.32 14.52
CA GLY A 309 26.39 -10.70 15.54
C GLY A 309 27.83 -10.48 15.06
N PRO A 310 28.79 -10.27 15.98
CA PRO A 310 30.16 -9.98 15.58
C PRO A 310 30.73 -11.19 14.82
N PRO A 311 31.49 -10.97 13.75
CA PRO A 311 32.09 -12.06 13.00
C PRO A 311 33.11 -12.80 13.88
N LYS A 312 33.37 -14.08 13.57
CA LYS A 312 34.40 -14.83 14.29
C LYS A 312 35.77 -14.28 13.92
N ALA A 313 36.37 -13.51 14.81
CA ALA A 313 37.62 -12.82 14.55
C ALA A 313 38.80 -13.47 15.27
N LYS A 314 39.96 -13.55 14.61
CA LYS A 314 41.22 -13.92 15.29
C LYS A 314 41.83 -12.74 16.05
N VAL A 315 41.53 -11.52 15.62
CA VAL A 315 42.06 -10.29 16.20
C VAL A 315 40.90 -9.37 16.51
N MET A 316 40.83 -8.90 17.75
CA MET A 316 39.81 -7.94 18.19
C MET A 316 40.46 -6.84 19.02
N LYS A 317 40.00 -5.59 18.85
CA LYS A 317 40.46 -4.47 19.66
C LYS A 317 39.36 -3.44 19.84
N ARG A 318 39.14 -3.00 21.08
CA ARG A 318 38.32 -1.84 21.39
C ARG A 318 39.13 -0.57 21.17
N ILE A 319 38.59 0.36 20.38
CA ILE A 319 39.15 1.69 20.13
C ILE A 319 37.99 2.69 20.25
N GLY A 320 38.11 3.63 21.18
CA GLY A 320 37.00 4.50 21.59
C GLY A 320 35.75 3.71 22.02
N ASN A 321 34.63 4.02 21.37
CA ASN A 321 33.33 3.39 21.64
C ASN A 321 33.02 2.21 20.73
N ASN A 322 33.95 1.79 19.86
CA ASN A 322 33.71 0.75 18.87
C ASN A 322 34.64 -0.44 19.10
N MET A 323 34.18 -1.63 18.69
CA MET A 323 35.01 -2.82 18.57
C MET A 323 35.41 -3.02 17.12
N TYR A 324 36.68 -3.34 16.90
CA TYR A 324 37.23 -3.65 15.58
C TYR A 324 37.61 -5.12 15.50
N TYR A 325 37.28 -5.76 14.38
CA TYR A 325 37.46 -7.19 14.15
C TYR A 325 38.30 -7.40 12.90
N GLY A 326 39.40 -8.15 13.02
CA GLY A 326 40.31 -8.45 11.93
C GLY A 326 40.52 -9.96 11.79
N ASN A 327 40.85 -10.37 10.57
CA ASN A 327 41.07 -11.77 10.21
C ASN A 327 39.87 -12.63 10.60
N VAL A 328 38.77 -12.34 9.92
CA VAL A 328 37.46 -12.82 10.31
C VAL A 328 36.96 -13.97 9.46
N GLU A 329 36.13 -14.81 10.04
CA GLU A 329 35.17 -15.66 9.36
C GLU A 329 33.80 -14.97 9.48
N ASP A 330 33.22 -14.59 8.35
CA ASP A 330 31.98 -13.82 8.28
C ASP A 330 30.74 -14.67 8.62
N ARG A 331 29.56 -14.05 8.58
CA ARG A 331 28.30 -14.74 8.87
C ARG A 331 27.95 -15.87 7.89
N PHE A 332 28.56 -15.87 6.70
CA PHE A 332 28.42 -16.92 5.70
C PHE A 332 29.49 -18.00 5.83
N GLN A 333 30.23 -18.01 6.95
CA GLN A 333 31.36 -18.91 7.22
C GLN A 333 32.51 -18.77 6.21
N LYS A 334 32.55 -17.64 5.47
CA LYS A 334 33.62 -17.33 4.54
C LYS A 334 34.75 -16.67 5.31
N LYS A 335 35.96 -17.21 5.16
CA LYS A 335 37.17 -16.61 5.74
C LYS A 335 37.59 -15.42 4.89
N ILE A 336 37.61 -14.23 5.48
CA ILE A 336 38.03 -12.98 4.87
C ILE A 336 39.19 -12.41 5.70
N PRO A 337 40.40 -12.95 5.54
CA PRO A 337 41.52 -12.71 6.45
C PRO A 337 42.05 -11.27 6.42
N TYR A 338 41.80 -10.53 5.34
CA TYR A 338 42.28 -9.15 5.11
C TYR A 338 41.19 -8.08 5.24
N ARG A 339 40.03 -8.40 5.82
CA ARG A 339 38.95 -7.43 6.07
C ARG A 339 38.92 -7.01 7.53
N LEU A 340 38.79 -5.70 7.75
CA LEU A 340 38.58 -5.08 9.04
C LEU A 340 37.10 -4.68 9.17
N TYR A 341 36.40 -5.22 10.15
CA TYR A 341 35.03 -4.81 10.50
C TYR A 341 35.03 -3.89 11.71
N LYS A 342 33.97 -3.09 11.82
CA LYS A 342 33.69 -2.19 12.94
C LYS A 342 32.28 -2.43 13.47
N SER A 343 32.13 -2.49 14.80
CA SER A 343 30.81 -2.50 15.45
C SER A 343 30.16 -1.13 15.47
N GLU A 344 28.86 -1.07 15.72
CA GLU A 344 28.19 0.14 16.18
C GLU A 344 28.83 0.67 17.48
N ALA A 345 28.68 1.97 17.72
CA ALA A 345 29.20 2.60 18.93
C ALA A 345 28.46 2.06 20.16
N PHE A 346 29.20 1.74 21.22
CA PHE A 346 28.74 1.15 22.48
C PHE A 346 28.14 -0.26 22.39
N ILE A 347 27.91 -0.78 21.18
CA ILE A 347 27.24 -2.06 20.94
C ILE A 347 28.17 -3.00 20.17
N ALA A 348 29.14 -3.59 20.85
CA ALA A 348 30.15 -4.45 20.23
C ALA A 348 29.53 -5.62 19.44
N PHE A 349 28.38 -6.13 19.84
CA PHE A 349 27.75 -7.27 19.18
C PHE A 349 26.93 -6.91 17.92
N ARG A 350 26.84 -5.63 17.53
CA ARG A 350 26.15 -5.19 16.31
C ARG A 350 27.17 -4.76 15.26
N VAL A 351 27.33 -5.56 14.22
CA VAL A 351 28.26 -5.32 13.10
C VAL A 351 27.51 -5.40 11.78
N SER A 352 27.57 -4.34 10.97
CA SER A 352 27.00 -4.31 9.61
C SER A 352 27.99 -4.88 8.60
N ASP A 353 27.48 -5.57 7.57
CA ASP A 353 28.30 -6.07 6.45
C ASP A 353 28.99 -4.94 5.67
N PHE A 354 28.44 -3.72 5.74
CA PHE A 354 28.99 -2.53 5.08
C PHE A 354 29.93 -1.72 5.98
N SER A 355 29.92 -1.96 7.29
CA SER A 355 30.82 -1.32 8.25
C SER A 355 32.19 -2.01 8.27
N CYS A 356 32.81 -2.12 7.10
CA CYS A 356 34.08 -2.81 6.92
C CYS A 356 34.95 -2.13 5.86
N ILE A 357 36.24 -2.45 5.88
CA ILE A 357 37.18 -2.07 4.83
C ILE A 357 38.12 -3.23 4.52
N ASP A 358 38.43 -3.39 3.23
CA ASP A 358 39.42 -4.34 2.77
C ASP A 358 40.83 -3.74 2.89
N ILE A 359 41.70 -4.45 3.59
CA ILE A 359 43.13 -4.18 3.62
C ILE A 359 43.77 -4.90 2.43
N PRO A 360 44.67 -4.26 1.67
CA PRO A 360 45.31 -4.93 0.55
C PRO A 360 46.03 -6.20 0.99
N GLU A 361 45.87 -7.27 0.23
CA GLU A 361 46.47 -8.57 0.53
C GLU A 361 48.01 -8.47 0.49
N THR A 362 48.66 -9.10 1.47
CA THR A 362 50.12 -9.20 1.52
C THR A 362 50.53 -10.64 1.82
N LYS A 363 51.83 -10.91 2.06
CA LYS A 363 52.23 -12.28 2.42
C LYS A 363 51.64 -12.62 3.79
N GLY A 364 51.14 -13.84 3.95
CA GLY A 364 50.70 -14.39 5.23
C GLY A 364 49.22 -14.77 5.31
N SER A 365 48.69 -14.84 6.53
CA SER A 365 47.38 -15.41 6.86
C SER A 365 46.32 -14.37 7.24
N GLY A 366 46.52 -13.10 6.86
CA GLY A 366 45.59 -12.01 7.16
C GLY A 366 46.11 -10.95 8.12
N ILE A 367 45.17 -10.22 8.69
CA ILE A 367 45.39 -9.25 9.77
C ILE A 367 45.89 -9.99 11.01
N THR A 368 46.95 -9.45 11.64
CA THR A 368 47.62 -10.03 12.81
C THR A 368 47.51 -9.17 14.05
N GLY A 369 47.10 -7.90 13.91
CA GLY A 369 46.84 -7.01 15.03
C GLY A 369 46.03 -5.77 14.62
N ILE A 370 45.47 -5.09 15.62
CA ILE A 370 44.78 -3.80 15.46
C ILE A 370 45.16 -2.90 16.64
N ALA A 371 45.48 -1.62 16.40
CA ALA A 371 45.62 -0.61 17.44
C ALA A 371 45.24 0.80 16.97
N GLU A 372 45.11 1.71 17.92
CA GLU A 372 44.94 3.13 17.66
C GLU A 372 46.31 3.80 17.54
N TYR A 373 46.46 4.69 16.56
CA TYR A 373 47.67 5.48 16.33
C TYR A 373 47.29 6.87 15.81
N TYR A 374 47.47 7.92 16.62
CA TYR A 374 47.17 9.31 16.28
C TYR A 374 45.77 9.52 15.66
N GLY A 375 44.73 8.94 16.27
CA GLY A 375 43.35 9.04 15.76
C GLY A 375 43.03 8.18 14.53
N HIS A 376 44.00 7.40 14.05
CA HIS A 376 43.82 6.39 13.02
C HIS A 376 43.77 4.97 13.60
N ILE A 377 43.24 4.05 12.82
CA ILE A 377 43.34 2.61 13.07
C ILE A 377 44.55 2.09 12.31
N ALA A 378 45.54 1.61 13.06
CA ALA A 378 46.68 0.88 12.54
C ALA A 378 46.33 -0.62 12.49
N VAL A 379 46.55 -1.24 11.33
CA VAL A 379 46.29 -2.65 11.07
C VAL A 379 47.58 -3.30 10.56
N TRP A 380 47.96 -4.43 11.16
CA TRP A 380 49.14 -5.18 10.73
C TRP A 380 48.74 -6.42 9.96
N THR A 381 49.53 -6.73 8.94
CA THR A 381 49.63 -8.07 8.37
C THR A 381 50.97 -8.69 8.76
N SER A 382 51.34 -9.84 8.21
CA SER A 382 52.59 -10.49 8.61
C SER A 382 53.86 -9.76 8.18
N ASP A 383 53.76 -8.85 7.20
CA ASP A 383 54.87 -8.16 6.54
C ASP A 383 54.63 -6.66 6.31
N SER A 384 53.44 -6.13 6.62
CA SER A 384 53.06 -4.75 6.30
C SER A 384 52.22 -4.09 7.39
N LEU A 385 52.25 -2.76 7.40
CA LEU A 385 51.43 -1.90 8.25
C LEU A 385 50.55 -1.01 7.37
N TRP A 386 49.27 -0.97 7.73
CA TRP A 386 48.24 -0.21 7.05
C TRP A 386 47.55 0.73 8.03
N THR A 387 47.07 1.86 7.54
CA THR A 387 46.29 2.81 8.36
C THR A 387 44.99 3.16 7.66
N THR A 388 43.93 3.31 8.45
CA THR A 388 42.61 3.77 8.01
C THR A 388 41.99 4.67 9.08
N THR A 389 40.96 5.45 8.74
CA THR A 389 40.22 6.25 9.71
C THR A 389 39.31 5.37 10.57
N GLN A 390 38.91 5.86 11.74
CA GLN A 390 37.95 5.15 12.60
C GLN A 390 36.58 4.94 11.93
N ALA A 391 36.24 5.72 10.90
CA ALA A 391 35.01 5.58 10.13
C ALA A 391 35.07 4.51 9.03
N LEU A 392 36.26 3.96 8.73
CA LEU A 392 36.49 2.99 7.65
C LEU A 392 36.06 3.46 6.25
N ASN A 393 35.97 4.77 6.01
CA ASN A 393 35.49 5.36 4.76
C ASN A 393 36.60 5.99 3.89
N THR A 394 37.85 5.93 4.34
CA THR A 394 39.00 6.50 3.64
C THR A 394 39.90 5.42 3.05
N PRO A 395 40.67 5.73 1.98
CA PRO A 395 41.65 4.81 1.40
C PRO A 395 42.61 4.28 2.46
N VAL A 396 42.98 3.00 2.33
CA VAL A 396 43.95 2.34 3.21
C VAL A 396 45.36 2.73 2.75
N PHE A 397 46.13 3.39 3.62
CA PHE A 397 47.50 3.80 3.29
C PHE A 397 48.51 2.82 3.85
N ARG A 398 49.41 2.32 3.00
CA ARG A 398 50.57 1.56 3.44
C ARG A 398 51.55 2.50 4.12
N SER A 399 51.96 2.20 5.35
CA SER A 399 53.03 2.96 5.97
C SER A 399 54.35 2.67 5.27
N HIS A 400 55.04 3.71 4.78
CA HIS A 400 56.38 3.61 4.18
C HIS A 400 57.48 3.32 5.21
N ARG A 401 57.16 3.39 6.52
CA ARG A 401 58.10 3.11 7.62
C ARG A 401 58.18 1.60 7.90
N GLY A 402 58.55 0.83 6.87
CA GLY A 402 58.42 -0.63 6.78
C GLY A 402 58.84 -1.46 8.01
N CYS A 403 58.27 -2.67 8.08
CA CYS A 403 58.53 -3.70 9.08
C CYS A 403 59.92 -4.35 8.91
N VAL A 404 60.70 -4.44 10.00
CA VAL A 404 61.79 -5.43 10.14
C VAL A 404 61.84 -5.93 11.60
N ALA A 405 60.80 -6.67 12.04
CA ALA A 405 60.91 -7.70 13.09
C ALA A 405 59.58 -8.47 13.21
N LYS A 406 59.62 -9.80 13.06
CA LYS A 406 58.46 -10.66 13.35
C LYS A 406 58.26 -10.71 14.88
N ARG A 407 57.09 -10.28 15.35
CA ARG A 407 56.52 -10.52 16.70
C ARG A 407 56.97 -9.61 17.87
N SER A 408 57.35 -8.34 17.65
CA SER A 408 57.65 -7.45 18.79
C SER A 408 57.22 -6.01 18.58
N ILE A 409 56.20 -5.59 19.33
CA ILE A 409 55.78 -4.19 19.48
C ILE A 409 55.72 -3.90 20.98
N ALA A 410 56.35 -2.80 21.40
CA ALA A 410 56.15 -2.24 22.72
C ALA A 410 55.17 -1.06 22.62
N VAL A 411 54.04 -1.15 23.33
CA VAL A 411 53.13 -0.02 23.51
C VAL A 411 53.70 0.83 24.66
N SER A 412 53.96 2.10 24.41
CA SER A 412 54.45 3.05 25.42
C SER A 412 53.57 4.29 25.48
N ASP A 413 53.72 5.08 26.54
CA ASP A 413 53.04 6.37 26.69
C ASP A 413 53.41 7.39 25.59
N TYR A 414 54.49 7.13 24.86
CA TYR A 414 54.97 7.95 23.73
C TYR A 414 54.54 7.42 22.36
N GLY A 415 53.74 6.35 22.31
CA GLY A 415 53.23 5.72 21.10
C GLY A 415 53.74 4.29 20.89
N LEU A 416 53.53 3.79 19.67
CA LEU A 416 53.95 2.44 19.26
C LEU A 416 55.46 2.43 18.96
N ILE A 417 56.22 1.74 19.82
CA ILE A 417 57.66 1.54 19.64
C ILE A 417 57.86 0.18 18.97
N TRP A 418 58.55 0.20 17.83
CA TRP A 418 58.98 -1.00 17.13
C TRP A 418 60.33 -1.44 17.69
N LEU A 419 60.39 -2.68 18.18
CA LEU A 419 61.64 -3.29 18.60
C LEU A 419 62.25 -3.98 17.38
N SER A 420 63.37 -3.42 16.90
CA SER A 420 64.21 -3.99 15.84
C SER A 420 65.11 -5.10 16.37
#